data_AF-A0A4Y2BDU7-F1
#
_entry.id   AF-A0A4Y2BDU7-F1
#
_cell.length_a   1.000
_cell.length_b   1.000
_cell.length_c   1.000
_cell.angle_alpha   90.00
_cell.angle_beta   90.00
_cell.angle_gamma   90.00
#
_symmetry.space_group_name_H-M   'P 1'
#
loop_
_entity.id
_entity.type
_entity.pdbx_description
1 polymer ?
#
loop_
_entity_poly.entity_id
_entity_poly.type
_entity_poly.pdbx_seq_one_letter_code
_entity_poly.pdbx_strand_id
1 'polypeptide(L)'
;EGLLAVVTITPFHNHTINTAETLRYLPAVDCKEKFLEYFDDGMGIAESAKHHKEVLQMQDNFQEVDMANSRINPTVRTIRYWYDQWRLLHLGPRTGSNMIAVSL
;
A
#
# COMPACT_ATOMS: atom_id res chain seq x y z
N GLU A 1 -29.29 25.85 -11.36
CA GLU A 1 -28.89 24.71 -12.21
C GLU A 1 -27.38 24.77 -12.43
N GLY A 2 -26.66 23.66 -12.27
CA GLY A 2 -25.20 23.62 -12.36
C GLY A 2 -24.73 23.09 -13.71
N LEU A 3 -23.69 23.70 -14.29
CA LEU A 3 -23.05 23.21 -15.51
C LEU A 3 -22.27 21.93 -15.21
N LEU A 4 -22.60 20.85 -15.94
CA LEU A 4 -21.82 19.62 -15.99
C LEU A 4 -20.58 19.87 -16.86
N ALA A 5 -19.41 19.93 -16.22
CA ALA A 5 -18.14 19.92 -16.93
C ALA A 5 -17.73 18.47 -17.23
N VAL A 6 -17.45 18.17 -18.50
CA VAL A 6 -16.88 16.89 -18.94
C VAL A 6 -15.40 17.12 -19.25
N VAL A 7 -14.53 16.43 -18.53
CA VAL A 7 -13.09 16.41 -18.82
C VAL A 7 -12.78 15.15 -19.60
N THR A 8 -12.32 15.31 -20.83
CA THR A 8 -11.88 14.21 -21.70
C THR A 8 -10.35 14.17 -21.72
N ILE A 9 -9.77 13.05 -21.30
CA ILE A 9 -8.32 12.81 -21.32
C ILE A 9 -8.02 11.78 -22.41
N THR A 10 -7.16 12.12 -23.37
CA THR A 10 -6.70 11.21 -24.43
C THR A 10 -5.26 10.77 -24.18
N PRO A 11 -4.98 9.48 -23.92
CA PRO A 11 -3.65 9.03 -23.50
C PRO A 11 -2.77 8.70 -24.72
N PHE A 12 -2.31 9.71 -25.45
CA PHE A 12 -1.31 9.54 -26.51
C PHE A 12 0.10 9.75 -25.93
N HIS A 13 0.92 8.70 -25.98
CA HIS A 13 2.32 8.74 -25.54
C HIS A 13 3.22 8.37 -26.72
N ASN A 14 4.32 9.09 -26.89
CA ASN A 14 5.37 8.81 -27.87
C ASN A 14 6.52 7.96 -27.28
N HIS A 15 6.34 7.45 -26.06
CA HIS A 15 7.29 6.66 -25.31
C HIS A 15 6.56 5.61 -24.46
N THR A 16 7.32 4.64 -23.96
CA THR A 16 6.79 3.59 -23.09
C THR A 16 6.42 4.16 -21.73
N ILE A 17 5.17 3.94 -21.31
CA ILE A 17 4.67 4.27 -19.97
C ILE A 17 4.87 3.14 -18.96
N ASN A 18 5.36 1.97 -19.39
CA ASN A 18 5.70 0.84 -18.52
C ASN A 18 7.11 0.98 -17.95
N THR A 19 7.40 2.11 -17.32
CA THR A 19 8.68 2.33 -16.60
C THR A 19 8.51 2.04 -15.13
N ALA A 20 9.59 1.71 -14.43
CA ALA A 20 9.57 1.56 -12.97
C ALA A 20 9.01 2.81 -12.27
N GLU A 21 9.30 4.00 -12.79
CA GLU A 21 8.78 5.25 -12.26
C GLU A 21 7.27 5.39 -12.43
N THR A 22 6.70 4.95 -13.53
CA THR A 22 5.24 5.00 -13.74
C THR A 22 4.52 3.91 -12.95
N LEU A 23 5.10 2.71 -12.86
CA LEU A 23 4.53 1.55 -12.16
C LEU A 23 4.35 1.78 -10.65
N ARG A 24 5.15 2.65 -10.05
CA ARG A 24 5.02 3.01 -8.63
C ARG A 24 3.71 3.75 -8.28
N TYR A 25 3.03 4.30 -9.29
CA TYR A 25 1.79 5.04 -9.12
C TYR A 25 0.55 4.17 -9.29
N LEU A 26 0.73 2.89 -9.62
CA LEU A 26 -0.38 1.95 -9.67
C LEU A 26 -1.02 1.80 -8.27
N PRO A 27 -2.36 1.75 -8.20
CA PRO A 27 -3.06 1.59 -6.93
C PRO A 27 -2.78 0.20 -6.34
N ALA A 28 -2.37 0.16 -5.08
CA ALA A 28 -2.00 -1.07 -4.38
C ALA A 28 -3.22 -1.87 -3.90
N VAL A 29 -4.03 -2.36 -4.83
CA VAL A 29 -5.29 -3.05 -4.50
C VAL A 29 -5.12 -4.54 -4.24
N ASP A 30 -4.11 -5.17 -4.85
CA ASP A 30 -4.03 -6.64 -4.88
C ASP A 30 -3.37 -7.25 -3.63
N CYS A 31 -2.70 -6.44 -2.81
CA CYS A 31 -1.91 -6.90 -1.65
C CYS A 31 -2.40 -6.35 -0.30
N LYS A 32 -3.44 -5.51 -0.28
CA LYS A 32 -3.87 -4.82 0.95
C LYS A 32 -4.27 -5.80 2.05
N GLU A 33 -5.08 -6.80 1.73
CA GLU A 33 -5.56 -7.80 2.70
C GLU A 33 -4.38 -8.55 3.32
N LYS A 34 -3.38 -8.92 2.51
CA LYS A 34 -2.17 -9.58 2.97
C LYS A 34 -1.38 -8.74 3.98
N PHE A 35 -1.32 -7.42 3.77
CA PHE A 35 -0.72 -6.52 4.73
C PHE A 35 -1.52 -6.40 6.03
N LEU A 36 -2.85 -6.48 5.98
CA LEU A 36 -3.66 -6.52 7.20
C LEU A 36 -3.38 -7.80 8.02
N GLU A 37 -3.27 -8.96 7.36
CA GLU A 37 -2.83 -10.21 8.01
C GLU A 37 -1.46 -10.06 8.68
N TYR A 38 -0.47 -9.46 8.00
CA TYR A 38 0.84 -9.21 8.61
C TYR A 38 0.76 -8.33 9.85
N PHE A 39 -0.15 -7.34 9.88
CA PHE A 39 -0.33 -6.49 11.05
C PHE A 39 -1.03 -7.25 12.18
N ASP A 40 -1.99 -8.10 11.87
CA ASP A 40 -2.65 -9.00 12.83
C ASP A 40 -1.65 -10.00 13.44
N ASP A 41 -0.65 -10.43 12.66
CA ASP A 41 0.50 -11.23 13.12
C ASP A 41 1.53 -10.41 13.94
N GLY A 42 1.28 -9.12 14.14
CA GLY A 42 2.10 -8.22 14.96
C GLY A 42 3.25 -7.55 14.22
N MET A 43 3.36 -7.72 12.89
CA MET A 43 4.45 -7.13 12.12
C MET A 43 4.33 -5.60 12.03
N GLY A 44 5.47 -4.93 12.21
CA GLY A 44 5.58 -3.49 11.97
C GLY A 44 5.62 -3.14 10.48
N ILE A 45 5.53 -1.84 10.16
CA ILE A 45 5.60 -1.33 8.77
C ILE A 45 6.86 -1.81 8.03
N ALA A 46 8.03 -1.73 8.67
CA ALA A 46 9.29 -2.10 8.03
C ALA A 46 9.43 -3.61 7.85
N GLU A 47 8.98 -4.37 8.86
CA GLU A 47 9.03 -5.83 8.88
C GLU A 47 8.09 -6.42 7.82
N SER A 48 6.81 -6.02 7.83
CA SER A 48 5.84 -6.44 6.81
C SER A 48 6.30 -6.07 5.39
N ALA A 49 6.86 -4.87 5.18
CA ALA A 49 7.38 -4.47 3.87
C ALA A 49 8.56 -5.34 3.41
N LYS A 50 9.44 -5.75 4.33
CA LYS A 50 10.57 -6.64 4.03
C LYS A 50 10.07 -8.06 3.74
N HIS A 51 9.24 -8.60 4.62
CA HIS A 51 8.68 -9.93 4.50
C HIS A 51 7.89 -10.11 3.20
N HIS A 52 7.03 -9.14 2.85
CA HIS A 52 6.26 -9.17 1.60
C HIS A 52 7.15 -9.22 0.36
N LYS A 53 8.27 -8.47 0.35
CA LYS A 53 9.23 -8.51 -0.76
C LYS A 53 9.91 -9.86 -0.89
N GLU A 54 10.31 -10.47 0.24
CA GLU A 54 10.91 -11.80 0.25
C GLU A 54 9.93 -12.84 -0.29
N VAL A 55 8.66 -12.79 0.14
CA VAL A 55 7.60 -13.68 -0.37
C VAL A 55 7.37 -13.47 -1.86
N LEU A 56 7.31 -12.21 -2.33
CA LEU A 56 7.10 -11.89 -3.74
C LEU A 56 8.25 -12.42 -4.62
N GLN A 57 9.49 -12.30 -4.16
CA GLN A 57 10.68 -12.79 -4.87
C GLN A 57 10.75 -14.33 -4.97
N MET A 58 10.03 -15.05 -4.10
CA MET A 58 9.97 -16.51 -4.12
C MET A 58 8.89 -17.06 -5.07
N GLN A 59 8.08 -16.20 -5.70
CA GLN A 59 7.04 -16.66 -6.64
C GLN A 59 7.67 -17.13 -7.95
N ASP A 60 7.22 -18.27 -8.48
CA ASP A 60 7.77 -18.89 -9.70
C ASP A 60 7.73 -17.97 -10.93
N ASN A 61 6.80 -17.00 -10.96
CA ASN A 61 6.60 -16.05 -12.04
C ASN A 61 7.16 -14.64 -11.75
N PHE A 62 7.96 -14.49 -10.68
CA PHE A 62 8.53 -13.20 -10.31
C PHE A 62 9.39 -12.60 -11.44
N GLN A 63 9.22 -11.31 -11.70
CA GLN A 63 10.05 -10.52 -12.60
C GLN A 63 10.62 -9.30 -11.84
N GLU A 64 11.82 -8.83 -12.20
CA GLU A 64 12.43 -7.67 -11.53
C GLU A 64 11.54 -6.42 -11.55
N VAL A 65 10.74 -6.25 -12.61
CA VAL A 65 9.78 -5.14 -12.76
C VAL A 65 8.69 -5.15 -11.69
N ASP A 66 8.37 -6.30 -11.10
CA ASP A 66 7.38 -6.44 -10.03
C ASP A 66 7.81 -5.70 -8.76
N MET A 67 9.12 -5.50 -8.57
CA MET A 67 9.65 -4.69 -7.47
C MET A 67 9.27 -3.21 -7.59
N ALA A 68 9.00 -2.72 -8.80
CA ALA A 68 8.54 -1.35 -9.03
C ALA A 68 7.01 -1.23 -9.12
N ASN A 69 6.32 -2.35 -9.31
CA ASN A 69 4.87 -2.39 -9.48
C ASN A 69 4.13 -2.20 -8.15
N SER A 70 3.68 -0.98 -7.87
CA SER A 70 2.98 -0.67 -6.61
C SER A 70 1.63 -1.35 -6.44
N ARG A 71 1.08 -1.97 -7.50
CA ARG A 71 -0.12 -2.79 -7.39
C ARG A 71 0.08 -4.01 -6.49
N ILE A 72 1.25 -4.64 -6.61
CA ILE A 72 1.62 -5.90 -5.95
C ILE A 72 2.75 -5.73 -4.94
N ASN A 73 3.62 -4.72 -5.10
CA ASN A 73 4.68 -4.34 -4.17
C ASN A 73 4.48 -2.87 -3.73
N PRO A 74 3.64 -2.62 -2.72
CA PRO A 74 3.20 -1.28 -2.37
C PRO A 74 4.36 -0.42 -1.86
N THR A 75 4.26 0.89 -2.07
CA THR A 75 5.21 1.83 -1.48
C THR A 75 5.12 1.83 0.06
N VAL A 76 6.23 2.14 0.73
CA VAL A 76 6.26 2.28 2.20
C VAL A 76 5.23 3.31 2.72
N ARG A 77 4.93 4.35 1.94
CA ARG A 77 3.91 5.34 2.29
C ARG A 77 2.52 4.72 2.33
N THR A 78 2.20 3.86 1.36
CA THR A 78 0.94 3.12 1.29
C THR A 78 0.81 2.16 2.46
N ILE A 79 1.87 1.39 2.75
CA ILE A 79 1.90 0.44 3.88
C ILE A 79 1.70 1.18 5.21
N ARG A 80 2.38 2.32 5.42
CA ARG A 80 2.20 3.17 6.61
C ARG A 80 0.76 3.63 6.77
N TYR A 81 0.14 4.11 5.69
CA TYR A 81 -1.27 4.52 5.73
C TYR A 81 -2.17 3.36 6.18
N TRP A 82 -2.00 2.17 5.62
CA TRP A 82 -2.79 1.00 6.05
C TRP A 82 -2.54 0.62 7.49
N TYR A 83 -1.28 0.61 7.94
CA TYR A 83 -0.94 0.34 9.32
C TYR A 83 -1.59 1.35 10.28
N ASP A 84 -1.58 2.64 9.94
CA ASP A 84 -2.22 3.68 10.76
C ASP A 84 -3.75 3.48 10.84
N GLN A 85 -4.40 3.11 9.73
CA GLN A 85 -5.83 2.78 9.73
C GLN A 85 -6.14 1.53 10.55
N TRP A 86 -5.39 0.45 10.32
CA TRP A 86 -5.51 -0.80 11.07
C TRP A 86 -5.31 -0.55 12.57
N ARG A 87 -4.26 0.17 12.93
CA ARG A 87 -3.93 0.46 14.33
C ARG A 87 -5.01 1.31 14.99
N LEU A 88 -5.55 2.32 14.30
CA LEU A 88 -6.63 3.14 14.82
C LEU A 88 -7.88 2.29 15.12
N LEU A 89 -8.19 1.32 14.25
CA LEU A 89 -9.32 0.41 14.42
C LEU A 89 -9.12 -0.58 15.57
N HIS A 90 -7.92 -1.15 15.71
CA HIS A 90 -7.67 -2.26 16.64
C HIS A 90 -7.13 -1.81 18.01
N LEU A 91 -6.30 -0.75 18.05
CA LEU A 91 -5.64 -0.26 19.27
C LEU A 91 -6.11 1.14 19.69
N GLY A 92 -6.96 1.78 18.89
CA GLY A 92 -7.47 3.12 19.17
C GLY A 92 -6.45 4.26 18.97
N PRO A 93 -6.85 5.50 19.33
CA PRO A 93 -6.04 6.72 19.16
C PRO A 93 -4.72 6.68 19.94
N ARG A 94 -3.69 7.40 19.43
CA ARG A 94 -2.40 7.59 20.15
C ARG A 94 -2.41 8.72 21.16
N THR A 95 -3.43 9.57 21.12
CA THR A 95 -3.54 10.78 21.93
C THR A 95 -5.02 11.10 22.17
N GLY A 96 -5.33 11.71 23.32
CA GLY A 96 -6.69 12.13 23.69
C GLY A 96 -7.33 11.30 24.81
N SER A 97 -8.52 11.72 25.24
CA SER A 97 -9.24 11.19 26.42
C SER A 97 -9.64 9.71 26.34
N ASN A 98 -9.58 9.11 25.15
CA ASN A 98 -9.96 7.72 24.87
C ASN A 98 -8.76 6.78 24.79
N MET A 99 -7.60 7.18 25.32
CA MET A 99 -6.43 6.29 25.43
C MET A 99 -6.73 5.14 26.41
N ILE A 100 -6.63 3.90 25.95
CA ILE A 100 -6.65 2.73 26.83
C ILE A 100 -5.25 2.63 27.47
N ALA A 101 -5.14 3.06 28.72
CA ALA A 101 -3.93 2.84 29.50
C ALA A 101 -3.85 1.37 29.88
N VAL A 102 -2.95 0.63 29.24
CA VAL A 102 -2.55 -0.70 29.71
C VAL A 102 -1.42 -0.50 30.70
N SER A 103 -1.72 -0.58 31.99
CA SER A 103 -0.72 -0.65 33.05
C SER A 103 -0.14 -2.07 33.05
N LEU A 104 1.18 -2.18 32.86
CA LEU A 104 1.96 -3.38 33.14
C LEU A 104 2.20 -3.51 34.65
#